data_AF-A0A958SXW2-F1
#
_entry.id   AF-A0A958SXW2-F1
#
_cell.length_a   1.000
_cell.length_b   1.000
_cell.length_c   1.000
_cell.angle_alpha   90.00
_cell.angle_beta   90.00
_cell.angle_gamma   90.00
#
_symmetry.space_group_name_H-M   'P 1'
#
loop_
_entity.id
_entity.type
_entity.pdbx_description
1 polymer ?
#
loop_
_entity_poly.entity_id
_entity_poly.type
_entity_poly.pdbx_seq_one_letter_code
_entity_poly.pdbx_strand_id
1 'polypeptide(L)'
;RVRTVGEQLSQQFGVGLARMARTIRERMNVRDNEVFTPIDLINAKTLSSVINSFFGTNQLSQFMDQTNPLAEITHKRRLSALGPGGLSRERAGFEVRDVHYTHYGRLCPIETPEGPNIGLISSLAVYAKVNSMGFIETPYRPVQDGVVDIKGEPIYLSAEEEEEKLVAQATVKVDDKGKILHDKVIARMEGDFPVIEPDKVHYTDVSPNQIASISASLIPFLEHDDANRALMGSNMMRQAVPLLRPQAPIVGTGLERQVATDSRVLINAEGDGVVEYVDANEIVIKYSRTEDEAKVSFDSDVKTYPLVKFRKTNQGTSINLKPIVRKGDKVAKG
;
A
#
# COMPACT_ATOMS: atom_id res chain seq x y z
N ARG A 1 10.47 -8.41 9.95
CA ARG A 1 9.32 -9.08 9.30
C ARG A 1 8.03 -8.33 9.61
N VAL A 2 7.22 -8.05 8.59
CA VAL A 2 5.90 -7.40 8.68
C VAL A 2 4.83 -8.45 9.02
N ARG A 3 3.96 -8.15 9.98
CA ARG A 3 2.80 -8.98 10.32
C ARG A 3 1.52 -8.34 9.79
N THR A 4 0.88 -8.98 8.83
CA THR A 4 -0.36 -8.47 8.22
C THR A 4 -1.57 -8.69 9.13
N VAL A 5 -2.69 -8.03 8.81
CA VAL A 5 -3.96 -8.20 9.54
C VAL A 5 -4.43 -9.66 9.54
N GLY A 6 -4.23 -10.39 8.44
CA GLY A 6 -4.61 -11.79 8.31
C GLY A 6 -3.83 -12.70 9.26
N GLU A 7 -2.52 -12.50 9.38
CA GLU A 7 -1.69 -13.27 10.32
C GLU A 7 -2.05 -12.99 11.77
N GLN A 8 -2.22 -11.70 12.13
CA GLN A 8 -2.60 -11.31 13.50
C GLN A 8 -3.98 -11.85 13.89
N LEU A 9 -4.95 -11.77 12.97
CA LEU A 9 -6.29 -12.28 13.20
C LEU A 9 -6.28 -13.81 13.32
N SER A 10 -5.51 -14.51 12.46
CA SER A 10 -5.35 -15.97 12.51
C SER A 10 -4.82 -16.43 13.87
N GLN A 11 -3.81 -15.74 14.41
CA GLN A 11 -3.28 -16.05 15.73
C GLN A 11 -4.33 -15.90 16.84
N GLN A 12 -5.11 -14.82 16.84
CA GLN A 12 -6.18 -14.62 17.82
C GLN A 12 -7.30 -15.65 17.64
N PHE A 13 -7.65 -15.96 16.39
CA PHE A 13 -8.64 -16.97 16.07
C PHE A 13 -8.22 -18.36 16.58
N GLY A 14 -6.94 -18.71 16.45
CA GLY A 14 -6.36 -19.94 17.01
C GLY A 14 -6.54 -20.03 18.53
N VAL A 15 -6.34 -18.93 19.27
CA VAL A 15 -6.63 -18.87 20.72
C VAL A 15 -8.13 -19.08 20.99
N GLY A 16 -8.99 -18.49 20.18
CA GLY A 16 -10.45 -18.68 20.26
C GLY A 16 -10.88 -20.14 20.05
N LEU A 17 -10.34 -20.80 19.03
CA LEU A 17 -10.59 -22.21 18.75
C LEU A 17 -10.06 -23.13 19.84
N ALA A 18 -8.87 -22.85 20.39
CA ALA A 18 -8.31 -23.63 21.49
C ALA A 18 -9.18 -23.56 22.75
N ARG A 19 -9.76 -22.39 23.06
CA ARG A 19 -10.73 -22.22 24.15
C ARG A 19 -12.01 -23.02 23.88
N MET A 20 -12.53 -22.93 22.66
CA MET A 20 -13.74 -23.67 22.26
C MET A 20 -13.53 -25.19 22.36
N ALA A 21 -12.39 -25.69 21.88
CA ALA A 21 -12.04 -27.11 21.95
C ALA A 21 -11.97 -27.61 23.40
N ARG A 22 -11.46 -26.79 24.33
CA ARG A 22 -11.45 -27.12 25.76
C ARG A 22 -12.87 -27.26 26.31
N THR A 23 -13.74 -26.27 26.06
CA THR A 23 -15.13 -26.30 26.50
C THR A 23 -15.91 -27.48 25.91
N ILE A 24 -15.65 -27.84 24.65
CA ILE A 24 -16.25 -29.02 24.02
C ILE A 24 -15.81 -30.29 24.74
N ARG A 25 -14.51 -30.48 25.01
CA ARG A 25 -13.99 -31.66 25.74
C ARG A 25 -14.58 -31.76 27.14
N GLU A 26 -14.66 -30.64 27.87
CA GLU A 26 -15.29 -30.59 29.19
C GLU A 26 -16.75 -31.00 29.15
N ARG A 27 -17.53 -30.51 28.16
CA ARG A 27 -18.94 -30.89 27.99
C ARG A 27 -19.14 -32.35 27.61
N MET A 28 -18.27 -32.89 26.76
CA MET A 28 -18.29 -34.30 26.38
C MET A 28 -18.00 -35.22 27.56
N ASN A 29 -17.08 -34.85 28.45
CA ASN A 29 -16.71 -35.68 29.61
C ASN A 29 -17.76 -35.69 30.73
N VAL A 30 -18.73 -34.77 30.75
CA VAL A 30 -19.68 -34.60 31.87
C VAL A 30 -20.99 -35.37 31.63
N ARG A 31 -21.32 -35.80 30.41
CA ARG A 31 -22.59 -36.51 30.13
C ARG A 31 -22.37 -37.73 29.23
N ASP A 32 -22.26 -38.90 29.86
CA ASP A 32 -21.95 -40.16 29.17
C ASP A 32 -23.13 -40.81 28.41
N ASN A 33 -24.38 -40.33 28.58
CA ASN A 33 -25.59 -41.04 28.08
C ASN A 33 -26.56 -40.19 27.22
N GLU A 34 -26.16 -39.02 26.71
CA GLU A 34 -26.97 -38.22 25.77
C GLU A 34 -26.42 -38.32 24.33
N VAL A 35 -27.30 -38.48 23.33
CA VAL A 35 -26.91 -38.36 21.92
C VAL A 35 -26.66 -36.88 21.62
N PHE A 36 -25.39 -36.49 21.55
CA PHE A 36 -25.03 -35.12 21.20
C PHE A 36 -25.14 -34.87 19.70
N THR A 37 -25.72 -33.74 19.32
CA THR A 37 -25.50 -33.19 17.99
C THR A 37 -24.34 -32.17 18.03
N PRO A 38 -23.54 -32.01 16.96
CA PRO A 38 -22.42 -31.06 16.95
C PRO A 38 -22.81 -29.61 17.31
N ILE A 39 -24.06 -29.22 17.06
CA ILE A 39 -24.54 -27.86 17.35
C ILE A 39 -24.64 -27.58 18.85
N ASP A 40 -24.88 -28.61 19.67
CA ASP A 40 -25.03 -28.48 21.14
C ASP A 40 -23.69 -28.21 21.84
N LEU A 41 -22.60 -28.62 21.19
CA LEU A 41 -21.23 -28.50 21.70
C LEU A 41 -20.58 -27.17 21.29
N ILE A 42 -21.01 -26.57 20.18
CA ILE A 42 -20.40 -25.37 19.61
C ILE A 42 -21.02 -24.10 20.22
N ASN A 43 -20.18 -23.21 20.76
CA ASN A 43 -20.61 -21.89 21.21
C ASN A 43 -19.99 -20.77 20.34
N ALA A 44 -20.80 -20.19 19.44
CA ALA A 44 -20.37 -19.12 18.55
C ALA A 44 -19.94 -17.84 19.30
N LYS A 45 -20.49 -17.56 20.49
CA LYS A 45 -20.17 -16.34 21.26
C LYS A 45 -18.70 -16.26 21.65
N THR A 46 -18.06 -17.41 21.92
CA THR A 46 -16.64 -17.48 22.26
C THR A 46 -15.77 -16.92 21.15
N LEU A 47 -16.14 -17.20 19.89
CA LEU A 47 -15.38 -16.78 18.72
C LEU A 47 -15.67 -15.32 18.35
N SER A 48 -16.94 -14.91 18.36
CA SER A 48 -17.33 -13.53 18.11
C SER A 48 -16.71 -12.56 19.13
N SER A 49 -16.60 -12.96 20.40
CA SER A 49 -15.95 -12.15 21.45
C SER A 49 -14.47 -11.88 21.15
N VAL A 50 -13.73 -12.90 20.68
CA VAL A 50 -12.31 -12.76 20.30
C VAL A 50 -12.16 -11.80 19.11
N ILE A 51 -13.01 -11.94 18.09
CA ILE A 51 -12.99 -11.05 16.92
C ILE A 51 -13.30 -9.60 17.33
N ASN A 52 -14.34 -9.40 18.14
CA ASN A 52 -14.74 -8.08 18.61
C ASN A 52 -13.64 -7.44 19.48
N SER A 53 -12.97 -8.22 20.33
CA SER A 53 -11.82 -7.72 21.10
C SER A 53 -10.65 -7.36 20.19
N PHE A 54 -10.35 -8.18 19.16
CA PHE A 54 -9.28 -7.87 18.21
C PHE A 54 -9.52 -6.53 17.49
N PHE A 55 -10.71 -6.31 16.92
CA PHE A 55 -10.99 -5.06 16.21
C PHE A 55 -11.28 -3.88 17.14
N GLY A 56 -11.82 -4.13 18.33
CA GLY A 56 -12.24 -3.07 19.25
C GLY A 56 -11.14 -2.54 20.18
N THR A 57 -10.18 -3.39 20.60
CA THR A 57 -9.18 -3.01 21.62
C THR A 57 -7.73 -3.04 21.14
N ASN A 58 -7.44 -3.56 19.94
CA ASN A 58 -6.07 -3.63 19.44
C ASN A 58 -5.56 -2.23 19.06
N GLN A 59 -4.37 -1.86 19.54
CA GLN A 59 -3.70 -0.59 19.23
C GLN A 59 -3.43 -0.39 17.73
N LEU A 60 -3.33 -1.49 16.97
CA LEU A 60 -3.16 -1.46 15.51
C LEU A 60 -4.49 -1.31 14.76
N SER A 61 -5.63 -1.51 15.44
CA SER A 61 -6.96 -1.25 14.89
C SER A 61 -7.33 0.21 15.18
N GLN A 62 -7.00 1.09 14.26
CA GLN A 62 -7.16 2.54 14.41
C GLN A 62 -8.29 3.06 13.54
N PHE A 63 -8.93 4.14 13.99
CA PHE A 63 -9.83 4.89 13.12
C PHE A 63 -9.07 5.41 11.91
N MET A 64 -9.63 5.17 10.72
CA MET A 64 -8.98 5.56 9.49
C MET A 64 -8.90 7.09 9.40
N ASP A 65 -7.70 7.60 9.12
CA ASP A 65 -7.48 8.98 8.68
C ASP A 65 -8.09 9.15 7.29
N GLN A 66 -9.18 9.91 7.23
CA GLN A 66 -9.97 10.19 6.03
C GLN A 66 -10.13 11.69 5.84
N THR A 67 -9.08 12.46 6.16
CA THR A 67 -9.06 13.91 5.91
C THR A 67 -9.12 14.18 4.41
N ASN A 68 -8.29 13.47 3.64
CA ASN A 68 -8.22 13.51 2.17
C ASN A 68 -7.78 12.13 1.59
N PRO A 69 -7.84 11.93 0.26
CA PRO A 69 -7.49 10.64 -0.35
C PRO A 69 -6.04 10.18 -0.08
N LEU A 70 -5.09 11.11 0.00
CA LEU A 70 -3.69 10.80 0.30
C LEU A 70 -3.54 10.26 1.73
N ALA A 71 -4.19 10.89 2.71
CA ALA A 71 -4.18 10.46 4.10
C ALA A 71 -4.68 9.01 4.25
N GLU A 72 -5.75 8.66 3.52
CA GLU A 72 -6.33 7.33 3.54
C GLU A 72 -5.36 6.27 2.97
N ILE A 73 -4.75 6.54 1.81
CA ILE A 73 -3.79 5.62 1.19
C ILE A 73 -2.56 5.45 2.08
N THR A 74 -1.96 6.55 2.53
CA THR A 74 -0.75 6.49 3.36
C THR A 74 -1.03 5.77 4.67
N HIS A 75 -2.21 5.97 5.28
CA HIS A 75 -2.56 5.26 6.51
C HIS A 75 -2.66 3.75 6.30
N LYS A 76 -3.21 3.29 5.17
CA LYS A 76 -3.27 1.86 4.81
C LYS A 76 -1.89 1.25 4.52
N ARG A 77 -0.91 2.06 4.09
CA ARG A 77 0.47 1.65 3.78
C ARG A 77 1.47 1.88 4.93
N ARG A 78 0.96 2.25 6.11
CA ARG A 78 1.78 2.53 7.29
C ARG A 78 2.21 1.25 7.99
N LEU A 79 3.46 1.23 8.44
CA LEU A 79 4.02 0.20 9.29
C LEU A 79 4.29 0.75 10.69
N SER A 80 4.03 -0.06 11.71
CA SER A 80 4.22 0.28 13.11
C SER A 80 5.10 -0.76 13.78
N ALA A 81 6.18 -0.31 14.42
CA ALA A 81 6.98 -1.13 15.33
C ALA A 81 6.33 -1.26 16.72
N LEU A 82 5.30 -0.47 17.01
CA LEU A 82 4.51 -0.50 18.24
C LEU A 82 3.38 -1.54 18.14
N GLY A 83 2.95 -2.07 19.29
CA GLY A 83 1.79 -2.97 19.41
C GLY A 83 2.13 -4.30 20.10
N PRO A 84 1.18 -5.25 20.12
CA PRO A 84 1.38 -6.55 20.77
C PRO A 84 2.59 -7.32 20.19
N GLY A 85 3.59 -7.58 21.03
CA GLY A 85 4.85 -8.23 20.63
C GLY A 85 5.83 -7.33 19.88
N GLY A 86 5.56 -6.02 19.82
CA GLY A 86 6.47 -4.99 19.31
C GLY A 86 7.18 -4.22 20.42
N LEU A 87 7.72 -3.05 20.07
CA LEU A 87 8.40 -2.15 20.98
C LEU A 87 7.42 -1.27 21.75
N SER A 88 7.83 -0.80 22.93
CA SER A 88 7.19 0.34 23.60
C SER A 88 8.00 1.60 23.36
N ARG A 89 7.36 2.78 23.45
CA ARG A 89 8.02 4.07 23.23
C ARG A 89 9.25 4.28 24.14
N GLU A 90 9.15 3.83 25.39
CA GLU A 90 10.19 3.97 26.42
C GLU A 90 11.36 3.00 26.21
N ARG A 91 11.10 1.83 25.64
CA ARG A 91 12.14 0.81 25.38
C ARG A 91 12.81 0.98 24.03
N ALA A 92 12.23 1.80 23.14
CA ALA A 92 12.80 2.07 21.84
C ALA A 92 13.93 3.11 21.92
N GLY A 93 15.16 2.59 21.96
CA GLY A 93 16.39 3.39 21.91
C GLY A 93 16.64 4.06 20.55
N PHE A 94 17.82 4.66 20.39
CA PHE A 94 18.21 5.36 19.17
C PHE A 94 18.37 4.39 17.98
N GLU A 95 19.02 3.25 18.19
CA GLU A 95 19.36 2.28 17.14
C GLU A 95 18.16 1.77 16.34
N VAL A 96 16.99 1.62 16.99
CA VAL A 96 15.77 1.13 16.33
C VAL A 96 14.98 2.24 15.63
N ARG A 97 15.31 3.51 15.90
CA ARG A 97 14.64 4.69 15.31
C ARG A 97 15.43 5.25 14.13
N ASP A 98 16.72 4.98 14.06
CA ASP A 98 17.60 5.49 13.03
C ASP A 98 17.33 4.83 11.67
N VAL A 99 17.75 5.51 10.59
CA VAL A 99 17.59 5.02 9.23
C VAL A 99 18.69 4.01 8.93
N HIS A 100 18.29 2.75 8.72
CA HIS A 100 19.20 1.69 8.32
C HIS A 100 19.35 1.64 6.79
N TYR A 101 20.52 1.25 6.28
CA TYR A 101 20.78 1.20 4.83
C TYR A 101 19.83 0.26 4.08
N THR A 102 19.36 -0.82 4.74
CA THR A 102 18.38 -1.76 4.15
C THR A 102 16.99 -1.15 3.94
N HIS A 103 16.70 0.03 4.50
CA HIS A 103 15.44 0.74 4.26
C HIS A 103 15.31 1.20 2.80
N TYR A 104 16.41 1.31 2.06
CA TYR A 104 16.42 1.73 0.65
C TYR A 104 15.42 0.92 -0.18
N GLY A 105 14.48 1.61 -0.85
CA GLY A 105 13.44 0.98 -1.68
C GLY A 105 12.32 0.27 -0.92
N ARG A 106 12.42 0.14 0.41
CA ARG A 106 11.50 -0.65 1.26
C ARG A 106 10.67 0.23 2.18
N LEU A 107 11.35 1.06 2.97
CA LEU A 107 10.75 2.00 3.90
C LEU A 107 11.18 3.41 3.51
N CYS A 108 10.25 4.36 3.53
CA CYS A 108 10.60 5.74 3.26
C CYS A 108 11.40 6.32 4.44
N PRO A 109 12.60 6.89 4.19
CA PRO A 109 13.41 7.51 5.25
C PRO A 109 12.89 8.89 5.67
N ILE A 110 12.04 9.53 4.85
CA ILE A 110 11.55 10.90 5.06
C ILE A 110 10.22 10.90 5.80
N GLU A 111 9.28 10.02 5.42
CA GLU A 111 7.92 10.04 5.96
C GLU A 111 7.84 9.24 7.27
N THR A 112 7.99 9.96 8.38
CA THR A 112 7.75 9.48 9.74
C THR A 112 7.06 10.57 10.56
N PRO A 113 6.24 10.23 11.58
CA PRO A 113 5.67 11.22 12.48
C PRO A 113 6.75 11.96 13.28
N GLU A 114 6.53 13.25 13.50
CA GLU A 114 7.36 14.03 14.41
C GLU A 114 7.07 13.66 15.89
N GLY A 115 8.03 13.94 16.76
CA GLY A 115 7.89 13.77 18.21
C GLY A 115 8.11 12.32 18.68
N PRO A 116 7.36 11.83 19.70
CA PRO A 116 7.71 10.58 20.40
C PRO A 116 7.73 9.31 19.54
N ASN A 117 7.02 9.31 18.40
CA ASN A 117 6.89 8.16 17.51
C ASN A 117 7.88 8.18 16.33
N ILE A 118 8.80 9.15 16.27
CA ILE A 118 9.81 9.22 15.23
C ILE A 118 10.60 7.90 15.12
N GLY A 119 10.71 7.38 13.89
CA GLY A 119 11.39 6.12 13.58
C GLY A 119 10.62 4.84 13.96
N LEU A 120 9.52 4.95 14.73
CA LEU A 120 8.71 3.80 15.14
C LEU A 120 7.50 3.56 14.24
N ILE A 121 7.16 4.57 13.46
CA ILE A 121 6.13 4.53 12.44
C ILE A 121 6.78 4.98 11.14
N SER A 122 6.68 4.13 10.13
CA SER A 122 7.27 4.39 8.81
C SER A 122 6.24 4.07 7.72
N SER A 123 6.40 4.67 6.56
CA SER A 123 5.58 4.34 5.38
C SER A 123 6.34 3.41 4.44
N LEU A 124 5.61 2.50 3.78
CA LEU A 124 6.16 1.74 2.67
C LEU A 124 6.58 2.67 1.53
N ALA A 125 7.72 2.36 0.90
CA ALA A 125 8.15 3.05 -0.31
C ALA A 125 7.21 2.77 -1.49
N VAL A 126 7.36 3.50 -2.61
CA VAL A 126 6.42 3.44 -3.76
C VAL A 126 6.27 2.02 -4.31
N TYR A 127 7.38 1.35 -4.61
CA TYR A 127 7.36 0.01 -5.23
C TYR A 127 7.53 -1.16 -4.25
N ALA A 128 7.67 -0.87 -2.96
CA ALA A 128 7.85 -1.89 -1.94
C ALA A 128 6.66 -2.88 -1.91
N LYS A 129 6.97 -4.17 -1.84
CA LYS A 129 5.99 -5.26 -1.66
C LYS A 129 6.33 -6.08 -0.43
N VAL A 130 5.32 -6.74 0.15
CA VAL A 130 5.51 -7.70 1.24
C VAL A 130 5.31 -9.10 0.67
N ASN A 131 6.32 -9.96 0.80
CA ASN A 131 6.27 -11.32 0.29
C ASN A 131 5.44 -12.25 1.19
N SER A 132 5.26 -13.51 0.76
CA SER A 132 4.48 -14.52 1.50
C SER A 132 5.05 -14.80 2.90
N MET A 133 6.37 -14.65 3.07
CA MET A 133 7.05 -14.79 4.34
C MET A 133 7.02 -13.50 5.19
N GLY A 134 6.43 -12.41 4.71
CA GLY A 134 6.34 -11.14 5.45
C GLY A 134 7.61 -10.29 5.43
N PHE A 135 8.56 -10.54 4.54
CA PHE A 135 9.69 -9.65 4.29
C PHE A 135 9.33 -8.59 3.24
N ILE A 136 9.95 -7.42 3.35
CA ILE A 136 9.73 -6.32 2.40
C ILE A 136 10.76 -6.45 1.28
N GLU A 137 10.27 -6.46 0.06
CA GLU A 137 11.06 -6.57 -1.16
C GLU A 137 10.93 -5.29 -1.99
N THR A 138 11.97 -4.98 -2.72
CA THR A 138 12.00 -3.85 -3.67
C THR A 138 12.43 -4.36 -5.04
N PRO A 139 11.90 -3.80 -6.14
CA PRO A 139 12.25 -4.26 -7.47
C PRO A 139 13.59 -3.71 -7.94
N TYR A 140 14.31 -4.54 -8.69
CA TYR A 140 15.56 -4.20 -9.37
C TYR A 140 15.56 -4.76 -10.80
N ARG A 141 16.33 -4.12 -11.68
CA ARG A 141 16.60 -4.62 -13.04
C ARG A 141 17.93 -5.39 -13.03
N PRO A 142 17.95 -6.66 -13.48
CA PRO A 142 19.19 -7.42 -13.58
C PRO A 142 20.11 -6.81 -14.64
N VAL A 143 21.41 -6.90 -14.38
CA VAL A 143 22.47 -6.49 -15.30
C VAL A 143 23.34 -7.69 -15.61
N GLN A 144 23.60 -7.93 -16.90
CA GLN A 144 24.50 -8.98 -17.37
C GLN A 144 25.53 -8.36 -18.30
N ASP A 145 26.82 -8.53 -18.00
CA ASP A 145 27.95 -8.02 -18.79
C ASP A 145 27.80 -6.53 -19.17
N GLY A 146 27.43 -5.69 -18.20
CA GLY A 146 27.26 -4.24 -18.39
C GLY A 146 26.00 -3.85 -19.17
N VAL A 147 25.10 -4.79 -19.47
CA VAL A 147 23.82 -4.57 -20.15
C VAL A 147 22.67 -4.78 -19.17
N VAL A 148 21.90 -3.71 -18.95
CA VAL A 148 20.70 -3.69 -18.12
C VAL A 148 19.53 -4.32 -18.89
N ASP A 149 18.76 -5.18 -18.24
CA ASP A 149 17.51 -5.66 -18.82
C ASP A 149 16.41 -4.58 -18.75
N ILE A 150 16.26 -3.84 -19.85
CA ILE A 150 15.24 -2.80 -19.97
C ILE A 150 13.85 -3.40 -20.27
N LYS A 151 13.79 -4.54 -20.96
CA LYS A 151 12.54 -5.10 -21.50
C LYS A 151 11.89 -6.11 -20.57
N GLY A 152 12.68 -6.83 -19.78
CA GLY A 152 12.21 -7.82 -18.83
C GLY A 152 11.47 -7.21 -17.64
N GLU A 153 10.78 -8.09 -16.91
CA GLU A 153 10.14 -7.71 -15.66
C GLU A 153 11.17 -7.51 -14.56
N PRO A 154 11.03 -6.48 -13.71
CA PRO A 154 11.90 -6.30 -12.56
C PRO A 154 11.81 -7.47 -11.56
N ILE A 155 12.96 -7.84 -11.00
CA ILE A 155 13.07 -8.89 -9.97
C ILE A 155 12.94 -8.23 -8.60
N TYR A 156 12.09 -8.79 -7.74
CA TYR A 156 11.93 -8.33 -6.37
C TYR A 156 12.95 -9.02 -5.48
N LEU A 157 13.75 -8.24 -4.75
CA LEU A 157 14.75 -8.75 -3.81
C LEU A 157 14.41 -8.33 -2.38
N SER A 158 14.45 -9.28 -1.46
CA SER A 158 14.46 -9.04 -0.03
C SER A 158 15.79 -8.43 0.42
N ALA A 159 15.86 -7.96 1.67
CA ALA A 159 17.07 -7.33 2.19
C ALA A 159 18.26 -8.31 2.25
N GLU A 160 18.00 -9.59 2.49
CA GLU A 160 19.00 -10.66 2.53
C GLU A 160 19.48 -11.04 1.12
N GLU A 161 18.58 -11.10 0.13
CA GLU A 161 18.97 -11.41 -1.26
C GLU A 161 19.75 -10.28 -1.93
N GLU A 162 19.59 -9.05 -1.44
CA GLU A 162 20.35 -7.87 -1.87
C GLU A 162 21.75 -7.81 -1.23
N GLU A 163 22.01 -8.58 -0.17
CA GLU A 163 23.30 -8.60 0.52
C GLU A 163 24.43 -9.04 -0.45
N GLU A 164 25.60 -8.44 -0.29
CA GLU A 164 26.76 -8.63 -1.18
C GLU A 164 26.52 -8.30 -2.67
N LYS A 165 25.38 -7.69 -3.04
CA LYS A 165 25.09 -7.27 -4.42
C LYS A 165 25.49 -5.82 -4.65
N LEU A 166 26.11 -5.58 -5.81
CA LEU A 166 26.41 -4.24 -6.32
C LEU A 166 25.23 -3.71 -7.14
N VAL A 167 24.56 -2.70 -6.62
CA VAL A 167 23.37 -2.09 -7.22
C VAL A 167 23.67 -0.68 -7.70
N ALA A 168 23.54 -0.42 -9.00
CA ALA A 168 23.74 0.91 -9.57
C ALA A 168 22.44 1.75 -9.53
N GLN A 169 22.60 3.07 -9.50
CA GLN A 169 21.47 4.02 -9.43
C GLN A 169 20.63 4.03 -10.71
N ALA A 170 19.35 4.40 -10.58
CA ALA A 170 18.41 4.49 -11.70
C ALA A 170 18.76 5.60 -12.71
N THR A 171 19.61 6.56 -12.30
CA THR A 171 20.02 7.72 -13.11
C THR A 171 21.19 7.41 -14.06
N VAL A 172 21.76 6.20 -13.98
CA VAL A 172 22.85 5.78 -14.87
C VAL A 172 22.35 5.76 -16.32
N LYS A 173 23.10 6.42 -17.21
CA LYS A 173 22.76 6.48 -18.63
C LYS A 173 23.01 5.15 -19.33
N VAL A 174 21.99 4.64 -19.98
CA VAL A 174 22.00 3.41 -20.77
C VAL A 174 21.60 3.72 -22.23
N ASP A 175 22.06 2.91 -23.18
CA ASP A 175 21.62 2.97 -24.57
C ASP A 175 20.26 2.25 -24.78
N ASP A 176 19.72 2.31 -26.02
CA ASP A 176 18.45 1.65 -26.38
C ASP A 176 18.47 0.12 -26.21
N LYS A 177 19.66 -0.47 -26.09
CA LYS A 177 19.87 -1.91 -25.89
C LYS A 177 20.15 -2.26 -24.43
N GLY A 178 20.24 -1.28 -23.53
CA GLY A 178 20.52 -1.49 -22.10
C GLY A 178 21.99 -1.35 -21.71
N LYS A 179 22.92 -1.11 -22.64
CA LYS A 179 24.34 -1.00 -22.32
C LYS A 179 24.60 0.30 -21.55
N ILE A 180 25.29 0.17 -20.42
CA ILE A 180 25.74 1.31 -19.62
C ILE A 180 26.79 2.10 -20.41
N LEU A 181 26.57 3.42 -20.55
CA LEU A 181 27.40 4.29 -21.39
C LEU A 181 28.67 4.80 -20.69
N HIS A 182 28.72 4.74 -19.36
CA HIS A 182 29.84 5.25 -18.57
C HIS A 182 30.86 4.15 -18.26
N ASP A 183 32.15 4.46 -18.38
CA ASP A 183 33.24 3.52 -18.06
C ASP A 183 33.31 3.15 -16.58
N LYS A 184 32.81 4.05 -15.71
CA LYS A 184 32.70 3.85 -14.27
C LYS A 184 31.36 4.34 -13.76
N VAL A 185 30.76 3.56 -12.87
CA VAL A 185 29.47 3.85 -12.26
C VAL A 185 29.56 3.77 -10.74
N ILE A 186 28.80 4.63 -10.07
CA ILE A 186 28.62 4.55 -8.61
C ILE A 186 27.61 3.44 -8.34
N ALA A 187 28.04 2.42 -7.63
CA ALA A 187 27.18 1.37 -7.13
C ALA A 187 27.05 1.47 -5.61
N ARG A 188 25.95 0.95 -5.09
CA ARG A 188 25.72 0.75 -3.67
C ARG A 188 25.98 -0.71 -3.35
N MET A 189 26.72 -0.95 -2.27
CA MET A 189 26.91 -2.24 -1.65
C MET A 189 26.69 -2.05 -0.15
N GLU A 190 25.55 -2.50 0.34
CA GLU A 190 25.14 -2.27 1.74
C GLU A 190 25.15 -0.77 2.11
N GLY A 191 26.06 -0.36 3.00
CA GLY A 191 26.26 1.03 3.43
C GLY A 191 27.35 1.78 2.65
N ASP A 192 28.09 1.11 1.77
CA ASP A 192 29.20 1.68 1.01
C ASP A 192 28.80 2.02 -0.43
N PHE A 193 29.48 3.00 -1.02
CA PHE A 193 29.23 3.51 -2.36
C PHE A 193 30.47 3.43 -3.27
N PRO A 194 30.95 2.21 -3.62
CA PRO A 194 32.12 2.06 -4.47
C PRO A 194 31.88 2.52 -5.91
N VAL A 195 32.95 3.01 -6.55
CA VAL A 195 32.97 3.31 -7.98
C VAL A 195 33.54 2.09 -8.72
N ILE A 196 32.72 1.44 -9.53
CA ILE A 196 33.03 0.18 -10.20
C ILE A 196 32.86 0.28 -11.71
N GLU A 197 33.40 -0.71 -12.42
CA GLU A 197 33.17 -0.91 -13.84
C GLU A 197 31.75 -1.49 -14.07
N PRO A 198 31.07 -1.14 -15.18
CA PRO A 198 29.73 -1.63 -15.50
C PRO A 198 29.57 -3.16 -15.47
N ASP A 199 30.62 -3.90 -15.84
CA ASP A 199 30.60 -5.36 -15.90
C ASP A 199 30.47 -6.02 -14.51
N LYS A 200 30.76 -5.28 -13.44
CA LYS A 200 30.67 -5.75 -12.04
C LYS A 200 29.32 -5.41 -11.39
N VAL A 201 28.47 -4.65 -12.08
CA VAL A 201 27.13 -4.29 -11.60
C VAL A 201 26.23 -5.52 -11.72
N HIS A 202 25.54 -5.88 -10.64
CA HIS A 202 24.58 -7.00 -10.66
C HIS A 202 23.17 -6.51 -11.00
N TYR A 203 22.81 -5.35 -10.46
CA TYR A 203 21.45 -4.81 -10.54
C TYR A 203 21.46 -3.31 -10.73
N THR A 204 20.35 -2.78 -11.25
CA THR A 204 20.05 -1.35 -11.30
C THR A 204 18.69 -1.08 -10.66
N ASP A 205 18.57 0.07 -10.02
CA ASP A 205 17.30 0.60 -9.53
C ASP A 205 16.29 0.77 -10.69
N VAL A 206 15.00 0.56 -10.42
CA VAL A 206 13.96 0.70 -11.46
C VAL A 206 13.61 2.15 -11.74
N SER A 207 13.57 2.97 -10.69
CA SER A 207 13.15 4.38 -10.78
C SER A 207 13.75 5.19 -9.63
N PRO A 208 14.13 6.47 -9.83
CA PRO A 208 14.67 7.31 -8.76
C PRO A 208 13.73 7.50 -7.57
N ASN A 209 12.41 7.55 -7.80
CA ASN A 209 11.41 7.72 -6.74
C ASN A 209 11.16 6.45 -5.90
N GLN A 210 11.85 5.34 -6.19
CA GLN A 210 11.65 4.08 -5.46
C GLN A 210 12.04 4.19 -3.97
N ILE A 211 12.92 5.11 -3.60
CA ILE A 211 13.36 5.33 -2.22
C ILE A 211 12.30 6.04 -1.36
N ALA A 212 11.42 6.81 -1.99
CA ALA A 212 10.46 7.67 -1.31
C ALA A 212 9.12 6.95 -1.08
N SER A 213 8.30 7.49 -0.18
CA SER A 213 6.88 7.08 -0.05
C SER A 213 6.03 7.76 -1.12
N ILE A 214 4.76 7.36 -1.19
CA ILE A 214 3.77 8.02 -2.04
C ILE A 214 3.65 9.51 -1.69
N SER A 215 3.57 9.85 -0.40
CA SER A 215 3.44 11.25 0.04
C SER A 215 4.67 12.07 -0.35
N ALA A 216 5.87 11.58 -0.07
CA ALA A 216 7.10 12.31 -0.42
C ALA A 216 7.27 12.44 -1.94
N SER A 217 6.88 11.43 -2.72
CA SER A 217 6.97 11.45 -4.19
C SER A 217 5.96 12.37 -4.88
N LEU A 218 5.01 12.97 -4.14
CA LEU A 218 4.11 14.01 -4.65
C LEU A 218 4.71 15.42 -4.51
N ILE A 219 5.85 15.57 -3.84
CA ILE A 219 6.54 16.87 -3.71
C ILE A 219 7.39 17.09 -4.96
N PRO A 220 7.09 18.10 -5.80
CA PRO A 220 7.96 18.45 -6.91
C PRO A 220 9.28 19.05 -6.39
N PHE A 221 10.38 18.81 -7.10
CA PHE A 221 11.71 19.33 -6.74
C PHE A 221 12.21 18.87 -5.36
N LEU A 222 11.81 17.67 -4.93
CA LEU A 222 12.24 17.07 -3.66
C LEU A 222 13.77 17.02 -3.51
N GLU A 223 14.49 16.87 -4.62
CA GLU A 223 15.96 16.89 -4.68
C GLU A 223 16.61 18.23 -4.28
N HIS A 224 15.83 19.31 -4.22
CA HIS A 224 16.27 20.65 -3.84
C HIS A 224 15.83 21.04 -2.42
N ASP A 225 15.07 20.18 -1.73
CA ASP A 225 14.57 20.41 -0.39
C ASP A 225 15.42 19.69 0.67
N ASP A 226 15.57 20.34 1.83
CA ASP A 226 16.15 19.68 3.01
C ASP A 226 15.23 18.57 3.53
N ALA A 227 15.81 17.47 4.00
CA ALA A 227 15.06 16.29 4.45
C ALA A 227 14.05 16.61 5.58
N ASN A 228 14.37 17.53 6.50
CA ASN A 228 13.43 17.92 7.57
C ASN A 228 12.23 18.68 7.03
N ARG A 229 12.43 19.48 5.98
CA ARG A 229 11.35 20.24 5.31
C ARG A 229 10.49 19.33 4.46
N ALA A 230 11.11 18.39 3.75
CA ALA A 230 10.40 17.34 3.04
C ALA A 230 9.53 16.47 3.99
N LEU A 231 10.06 16.13 5.17
CA LEU A 231 9.32 15.42 6.22
C LEU A 231 8.07 16.20 6.63
N MET A 232 8.24 17.47 7.00
CA MET A 232 7.11 18.34 7.35
C MET A 232 6.11 18.47 6.21
N GLY A 233 6.57 18.68 4.98
CA GLY A 233 5.71 18.80 3.79
C GLY A 233 4.88 17.54 3.55
N SER A 234 5.51 16.37 3.60
CA SER A 234 4.82 15.07 3.43
C SER A 234 3.75 14.85 4.51
N ASN A 235 4.02 15.27 5.75
CA ASN A 235 3.08 15.17 6.87
C ASN A 235 1.93 16.19 6.76
N MET A 236 2.22 17.41 6.31
CA MET A 236 1.23 18.48 6.12
C MET A 236 0.23 18.16 5.01
N MET A 237 0.68 17.54 3.91
CA MET A 237 -0.22 17.16 2.81
C MET A 237 -1.34 16.21 3.24
N ARG A 238 -1.11 15.34 4.23
CA ARG A 238 -2.15 14.44 4.78
C ARG A 238 -3.21 15.17 5.59
N GLN A 239 -2.91 16.38 6.06
CA GLN A 239 -3.82 17.21 6.86
C GLN A 239 -4.59 18.22 5.99
N ALA A 240 -4.27 18.32 4.69
CA ALA A 240 -4.93 19.23 3.79
C ALA A 240 -6.41 18.87 3.63
N VAL A 241 -7.31 19.82 3.90
CA VAL A 241 -8.75 19.61 3.81
C VAL A 241 -9.24 19.85 2.37
N PRO A 242 -10.06 18.95 1.80
CA PRO A 242 -10.65 19.16 0.48
C PRO A 242 -11.50 20.44 0.43
N LEU A 243 -11.24 21.30 -0.56
CA LEU A 243 -11.98 22.54 -0.77
C LEU A 243 -13.28 22.31 -1.56
N LEU A 244 -14.19 23.30 -1.55
CA LEU A 244 -15.44 23.26 -2.31
C LEU A 244 -15.22 23.12 -3.84
N ARG A 245 -14.15 23.74 -4.33
CA ARG A 245 -13.72 23.72 -5.73
C ARG A 245 -12.22 23.36 -5.77
N PRO A 246 -11.88 22.06 -5.79
CA PRO A 246 -10.49 21.64 -5.94
C PRO A 246 -9.99 22.00 -7.34
N GLN A 247 -8.70 22.31 -7.44
CA GLN A 247 -8.01 22.56 -8.69
C GLN A 247 -6.83 21.59 -8.79
N ALA A 248 -6.51 21.16 -10.01
CA ALA A 248 -5.31 20.37 -10.23
C ALA A 248 -4.07 21.23 -9.98
N PRO A 249 -2.99 20.65 -9.42
CA PRO A 249 -1.73 21.37 -9.29
C PRO A 249 -1.19 21.75 -10.68
N ILE A 250 -0.67 22.96 -10.82
CA ILE A 250 -0.04 23.43 -12.07
C ILE A 250 1.30 22.71 -12.27
N VAL A 251 2.02 22.46 -11.18
CA VAL A 251 3.27 21.70 -11.15
C VAL A 251 3.04 20.44 -10.33
N GLY A 252 3.18 19.27 -10.95
CA GLY A 252 2.97 17.97 -10.33
C GLY A 252 4.07 16.97 -10.71
N THR A 253 4.06 15.81 -10.08
CA THR A 253 5.07 14.75 -10.30
C THR A 253 4.59 13.63 -11.23
N GLY A 254 3.29 13.59 -11.56
CA GLY A 254 2.66 12.58 -12.40
C GLY A 254 2.05 11.43 -11.60
N LEU A 255 2.30 11.35 -10.29
CA LEU A 255 1.71 10.33 -9.41
C LEU A 255 0.29 10.69 -8.94
N GLU A 256 -0.16 11.93 -9.12
CA GLU A 256 -1.45 12.41 -8.62
C GLU A 256 -2.61 11.58 -9.17
N ARG A 257 -2.57 11.22 -10.45
CA ARG A 257 -3.58 10.38 -11.10
C ARG A 257 -3.62 8.98 -10.49
N GLN A 258 -2.45 8.37 -10.30
CA GLN A 258 -2.29 7.04 -9.70
C GLN A 258 -2.87 7.03 -8.27
N VAL A 259 -2.52 8.03 -7.46
CA VAL A 259 -3.03 8.18 -6.09
C VAL A 259 -4.55 8.37 -6.08
N ALA A 260 -5.10 9.17 -6.99
CA ALA A 260 -6.54 9.37 -7.08
C ALA A 260 -7.28 8.07 -7.42
N THR A 261 -6.79 7.31 -8.41
CA THR A 261 -7.37 6.01 -8.81
C THR A 261 -7.24 4.96 -7.70
N ASP A 262 -6.03 4.79 -7.14
CA ASP A 262 -5.75 3.75 -6.14
C ASP A 262 -6.40 4.03 -4.78
N SER A 263 -6.82 5.28 -4.53
CA SER A 263 -7.59 5.64 -3.32
C SER A 263 -8.95 4.96 -3.28
N ARG A 264 -9.50 4.59 -4.44
CA ARG A 264 -10.87 4.07 -4.61
C ARG A 264 -11.96 4.96 -4.00
N VAL A 265 -11.66 6.24 -3.81
CA VAL A 265 -12.67 7.26 -3.45
C VAL A 265 -13.46 7.67 -4.69
N LEU A 266 -12.85 7.59 -5.87
CA LEU A 266 -13.46 7.86 -7.15
C LEU A 266 -14.17 6.61 -7.70
N ILE A 267 -15.11 6.84 -8.63
CA ILE A 267 -15.77 5.78 -9.37
C ILE A 267 -15.06 5.62 -10.72
N ASN A 268 -14.61 4.41 -11.00
CA ASN A 268 -13.92 4.02 -12.22
C ASN A 268 -14.83 3.15 -13.08
N ALA A 269 -14.67 3.22 -14.40
CA ALA A 269 -15.43 2.40 -15.33
C ALA A 269 -14.87 0.96 -15.33
N GLU A 270 -15.75 -0.03 -15.33
CA GLU A 270 -15.37 -1.45 -15.24
C GLU A 270 -14.94 -2.03 -16.59
N GLY A 271 -15.32 -1.37 -17.68
CA GLY A 271 -15.11 -1.81 -19.06
C GLY A 271 -15.25 -0.67 -20.05
N ASP A 272 -15.21 -1.01 -21.33
CA ASP A 272 -15.40 -0.06 -22.41
C ASP A 272 -16.90 0.14 -22.67
N GLY A 273 -17.36 1.37 -22.76
CA GLY A 273 -18.78 1.66 -22.81
C GLY A 273 -19.11 3.07 -23.27
N VAL A 274 -20.41 3.35 -23.38
CA VAL A 274 -20.95 4.66 -23.70
C VAL A 274 -21.83 5.13 -22.56
N VAL A 275 -21.65 6.38 -22.14
CA VAL A 275 -22.44 6.98 -21.07
C VAL A 275 -23.84 7.29 -21.57
N GLU A 276 -24.85 6.61 -21.02
CA GLU A 276 -26.24 6.75 -21.45
C GLU A 276 -26.97 7.86 -20.69
N TYR A 277 -26.69 7.98 -19.39
CA TYR A 277 -27.27 8.98 -18.52
C TYR A 277 -26.26 9.50 -17.50
N VAL A 278 -26.32 10.80 -17.23
CA VAL A 278 -25.50 11.48 -16.22
C VAL A 278 -26.39 12.46 -15.50
N ASP A 279 -26.46 12.35 -14.18
CA ASP A 279 -26.96 13.42 -13.35
C ASP A 279 -26.01 13.69 -12.17
N ALA A 280 -26.46 14.50 -11.21
CA ALA A 280 -25.66 14.76 -10.04
C ALA A 280 -25.50 13.50 -9.18
N ASN A 281 -26.50 12.64 -9.05
CA ASN A 281 -26.57 11.56 -8.08
C ASN A 281 -26.13 10.19 -8.63
N GLU A 282 -26.18 9.96 -9.93
CA GLU A 282 -25.86 8.70 -10.57
C GLU A 282 -25.37 8.88 -12.01
N ILE A 283 -24.62 7.88 -12.46
CA ILE A 283 -24.12 7.77 -13.84
C ILE A 283 -24.52 6.40 -14.35
N VAL A 284 -25.10 6.34 -15.54
CA VAL A 284 -25.49 5.08 -16.19
C VAL A 284 -24.61 4.87 -17.43
N ILE A 285 -23.91 3.75 -17.46
CA ILE A 285 -22.99 3.38 -18.53
C ILE A 285 -23.50 2.11 -19.18
N LYS A 286 -23.62 2.14 -20.50
CA LYS A 286 -23.88 0.96 -21.32
C LYS A 286 -22.55 0.38 -21.78
N TYR A 287 -22.21 -0.80 -21.27
CA TYR A 287 -20.97 -1.47 -21.62
C TYR A 287 -21.06 -2.18 -22.96
N SER A 288 -19.99 -2.12 -23.74
CA SER A 288 -19.84 -2.90 -24.95
C SER A 288 -19.43 -4.31 -24.55
N ARG A 289 -20.27 -5.30 -24.87
CA ARG A 289 -19.97 -6.72 -24.64
C ARG A 289 -19.69 -7.40 -25.96
N THR A 290 -18.75 -8.32 -25.96
CA THR A 290 -18.58 -9.27 -27.08
C THR A 290 -19.72 -10.29 -27.09
N GLU A 291 -19.98 -10.92 -28.24
CA GLU A 291 -21.05 -11.93 -28.37
C GLU A 291 -20.87 -13.10 -27.40
N ASP A 292 -19.64 -13.43 -27.04
CA ASP A 292 -19.34 -14.52 -26.11
C ASP A 292 -19.56 -14.09 -24.65
N GLU A 293 -19.21 -12.87 -24.27
CA GLU A 293 -19.52 -12.32 -22.94
C GLU A 293 -21.03 -12.14 -22.73
N ALA A 294 -21.76 -11.78 -23.78
CA ALA A 294 -23.22 -11.67 -23.75
C ALA A 294 -23.92 -13.03 -23.55
N LYS A 295 -23.32 -14.14 -24.02
CA LYS A 295 -23.84 -15.50 -23.81
C LYS A 295 -23.58 -16.04 -22.40
N VAL A 296 -22.53 -15.55 -21.73
CA VAL A 296 -22.05 -16.06 -20.43
C VAL A 296 -22.54 -15.20 -19.25
N SER A 297 -22.89 -13.93 -19.48
CA SER A 297 -23.36 -13.03 -18.43
C SER A 297 -24.89 -12.95 -18.37
N PHE A 298 -25.46 -13.19 -17.19
CA PHE A 298 -26.88 -13.00 -16.90
C PHE A 298 -27.23 -11.55 -16.50
N ASP A 299 -26.23 -10.68 -16.35
CA ASP A 299 -26.42 -9.29 -15.92
C ASP A 299 -26.77 -8.38 -17.09
N SER A 300 -27.49 -7.27 -16.82
CA SER A 300 -27.75 -6.21 -17.79
C SER A 300 -26.46 -5.60 -18.36
N ASP A 301 -26.45 -5.23 -19.65
CA ASP A 301 -25.37 -4.48 -20.31
C ASP A 301 -25.26 -3.03 -19.81
N VAL A 302 -26.30 -2.56 -19.14
CA VAL A 302 -26.37 -1.24 -18.51
C VAL A 302 -26.05 -1.35 -17.02
N LYS A 303 -25.13 -0.51 -16.55
CA LYS A 303 -24.75 -0.41 -15.14
C LYS A 303 -24.91 1.00 -14.60
N THR A 304 -25.52 1.09 -13.42
CA THR A 304 -25.74 2.34 -12.70
C THR A 304 -24.75 2.51 -11.56
N TYR A 305 -24.14 3.69 -11.50
CA TYR A 305 -23.15 4.08 -10.50
C TYR A 305 -23.69 5.21 -9.63
N PRO A 306 -24.11 4.94 -8.38
CA PRO A 306 -24.54 6.00 -7.46
C PRO A 306 -23.33 6.80 -6.96
N LEU A 307 -23.42 8.13 -7.08
CA LEU A 307 -22.41 9.08 -6.63
C LEU A 307 -22.63 9.44 -5.16
N VAL A 308 -21.55 9.45 -4.38
CA VAL A 308 -21.58 9.86 -2.97
C VAL A 308 -21.76 11.37 -2.86
N LYS A 309 -22.81 11.81 -2.16
CA LYS A 309 -23.12 13.23 -1.90
C LYS A 309 -23.03 13.59 -0.43
N PHE A 310 -22.31 14.66 -0.15
CA PHE A 310 -22.20 15.31 1.17
C PHE A 310 -22.05 14.35 2.36
N ARG A 311 -21.27 13.27 2.18
CA ARG A 311 -21.06 12.28 3.22
C ARG A 311 -19.99 12.78 4.19
N LYS A 312 -20.31 12.80 5.48
CA LYS A 312 -19.34 13.15 6.54
C LYS A 312 -18.25 12.09 6.67
N THR A 313 -17.00 12.52 6.82
CA THR A 313 -15.84 11.65 7.11
C THR A 313 -15.59 11.52 8.62
N ASN A 314 -14.69 10.62 9.02
CA ASN A 314 -14.28 10.47 10.42
C ASN A 314 -13.73 11.78 11.02
N GLN A 315 -13.02 12.59 10.24
CA GLN A 315 -12.45 13.87 10.66
C GLN A 315 -13.43 15.05 10.49
N GLY A 316 -14.69 14.79 10.13
CA GLY A 316 -15.72 15.83 9.99
C GLY A 316 -15.63 16.63 8.69
N THR A 317 -14.82 16.19 7.72
CA THR A 317 -14.81 16.73 6.35
C THR A 317 -15.96 16.13 5.52
N SER A 318 -16.12 16.57 4.27
CA SER A 318 -17.20 16.14 3.38
C SER A 318 -16.67 15.45 2.13
N ILE A 319 -17.17 14.25 1.84
CA ILE A 319 -16.98 13.57 0.55
C ILE A 319 -18.15 13.93 -0.36
N ASN A 320 -17.84 14.53 -1.51
CA ASN A 320 -18.83 14.89 -2.52
C ASN A 320 -18.25 14.62 -3.92
N LEU A 321 -18.74 13.57 -4.58
CA LEU A 321 -18.31 13.21 -5.92
C LEU A 321 -19.12 13.98 -6.96
N LYS A 322 -18.46 14.44 -8.02
CA LYS A 322 -19.09 15.12 -9.16
C LYS A 322 -18.83 14.29 -10.42
N PRO A 323 -19.81 14.15 -11.33
CA PRO A 323 -19.57 13.50 -12.61
C PRO A 323 -18.56 14.32 -13.42
N ILE A 324 -17.60 13.63 -14.04
CA ILE A 324 -16.63 14.22 -14.97
C ILE A 324 -17.02 13.99 -16.44
N VAL A 325 -17.80 12.94 -16.69
CA VAL A 325 -18.27 12.53 -18.02
C VAL A 325 -19.58 13.22 -18.39
N ARG A 326 -19.87 13.26 -19.68
CA ARG A 326 -21.13 13.74 -20.26
C ARG A 326 -21.86 12.60 -20.95
N LYS A 327 -23.17 12.76 -21.13
CA LYS A 327 -23.98 11.82 -21.92
C LYS A 327 -23.42 11.71 -23.35
N GLY A 328 -23.20 10.48 -23.80
CA GLY A 328 -22.62 10.16 -25.11
C GLY A 328 -21.10 9.98 -25.12
N ASP A 329 -20.41 10.26 -24.01
CA ASP A 329 -18.96 10.05 -23.92
C ASP A 329 -18.64 8.55 -23.99
N LYS A 330 -17.54 8.21 -24.66
CA LYS A 330 -16.97 6.85 -24.66
C LYS A 330 -16.01 6.73 -23.49
N VAL A 331 -16.21 5.72 -22.65
CA VAL A 331 -15.34 5.39 -21.53
C VAL A 331 -14.57 4.12 -21.83
N ALA A 332 -13.39 4.00 -21.25
CA ALA A 332 -12.60 2.79 -21.27
C ALA A 332 -12.46 2.23 -19.84
N LYS A 333 -12.08 0.97 -19.72
CA LYS A 333 -11.77 0.36 -18.43
C LYS A 333 -10.71 1.16 -17.66
N GLY A 334 -11.02 1.53 -16.41
CA GLY A 334 -10.13 2.30 -15.52
C GLY A 334 -10.53 3.75 -15.38
#